data_AF-A0A7L2R8V5-F1
#
_entry.id   AF-A0A7L2R8V5-F1
#
_cell.length_a   1.000
_cell.length_b   1.000
_cell.length_c   1.000
_cell.angle_alpha   90.00
_cell.angle_beta   90.00
_cell.angle_gamma   90.00
#
_symmetry.space_group_name_H-M   'P 1'
#
loop_
_entity.id
_entity.type
_entity.pdbx_description
1 polymer ?
#
loop_
_entity_poly.entity_id
_entity_poly.type
_entity_poly.pdbx_seq_one_letter_code
_entity_poly.pdbx_strand_id
1 'polypeptide(L)' 'FFFFQNGEIQPVSVKVGEKVLLPEYGGTKIVLEDKDYYLFRDGDILGKYL' A
#
# COMPACT_ATOMS: atom_id res chain seq x y z
N PHE A 1 6.46 -10.49 -6.90
CA PHE A 1 5.11 -11.05 -6.77
C PHE A 1 5.13 -12.00 -5.58
N PHE A 2 4.42 -11.67 -4.51
CA PHE A 2 4.41 -12.41 -3.24
C PHE A 2 3.45 -13.60 -3.34
N PHE A 3 3.98 -14.80 -3.55
CA PHE A 3 3.26 -16.06 -3.35
C PHE A 3 3.89 -16.77 -2.16
N PHE A 4 3.08 -17.30 -1.23
CA PHE A 4 3.58 -18.31 -0.29
C PHE A 4 3.89 -19.60 -1.05
N GLN A 5 4.75 -20.46 -0.48
CA GLN A 5 5.16 -21.76 -1.04
C GLN A 5 4.00 -22.68 -1.44
N ASN A 6 2.77 -22.36 -1.02
CA ASN A 6 1.55 -23.14 -1.24
C ASN A 6 0.66 -22.58 -2.38
N GLY A 7 1.10 -21.56 -3.11
CA GLY A 7 0.35 -20.95 -4.21
C GLY A 7 -0.76 -19.98 -3.77
N GLU A 8 -0.91 -19.73 -2.47
CA GLU A 8 -1.86 -18.76 -1.95
C GLU A 8 -1.32 -17.32 -2.04
N ILE A 9 -2.20 -16.41 -2.43
CA ILE A 9 -1.92 -14.98 -2.54
C ILE A 9 -1.89 -14.40 -1.13
N GLN A 10 -0.77 -13.77 -0.77
CA GLN A 10 -0.67 -13.07 0.52
C GLN A 10 -1.58 -11.83 0.49
N PRO A 11 -2.56 -11.69 1.41
CA PRO A 11 -3.38 -10.50 1.47
C PRO A 11 -2.53 -9.31 1.93
N VAL A 12 -2.85 -8.13 1.39
CA VAL A 12 -2.25 -6.88 1.87
C VAL A 12 -2.60 -6.68 3.33
N SER A 13 -1.63 -6.26 4.13
CA SER A 13 -1.86 -6.11 5.56
C SER A 13 -2.82 -4.95 5.85
N VAL A 14 -3.01 -3.99 4.93
CA VAL A 14 -3.82 -2.77 5.08
C VAL A 14 -5.27 -2.94 4.61
N LYS A 15 -6.21 -2.34 5.32
CA LYS A 15 -7.63 -2.26 4.92
C LYS A 15 -8.02 -0.86 4.46
N VAL A 16 -9.00 -0.78 3.57
CA VAL A 16 -9.58 0.49 3.11
C VAL A 16 -10.18 1.24 4.30
N GLY A 17 -9.74 2.49 4.51
CA GLY A 17 -10.19 3.34 5.62
C GLY A 17 -9.25 3.38 6.82
N GLU A 18 -8.22 2.53 6.89
CA GLU A 18 -7.19 2.65 7.91
C GLU A 18 -6.25 3.83 7.60
N LYS A 19 -5.84 4.56 8.65
CA LYS A 19 -4.81 5.58 8.53
C LYS A 19 -3.44 4.90 8.66
N VAL A 20 -2.61 5.09 7.65
CA VAL A 20 -1.25 4.55 7.61
C VAL A 20 -0.25 5.69 7.51
N LEU A 21 0.93 5.47 8.10
CA LEU A 21 2.05 6.38 7.95
C LEU A 21 2.80 6.02 6.67
N LEU A 22 2.79 6.97 5.73
CA LEU A 22 3.53 6.90 4.49
C LEU A 22 4.88 7.62 4.67
N PRO A 23 5.97 7.12 4.07
CA PRO A 23 7.25 7.80 4.09
C PRO A 23 7.18 9.13 3.32
N GLU A 24 8.03 10.11 3.69
CA GLU A 24 8.11 11.42 3.01
C GLU A 24 8.54 11.29 1.53
N TYR A 25 9.23 10.21 1.21
CA TYR A 25 9.71 9.89 -0.14
C TYR A 25 9.35 8.45 -0.47
N GLY A 26 8.66 8.26 -1.58
CA GLY A 26 8.22 6.95 -2.03
C GLY A 26 6.82 7.02 -2.63
N GLY A 27 6.49 6.02 -3.44
CA GLY A 27 5.18 5.93 -4.08
C GLY A 27 5.09 6.65 -5.43
N THR A 28 4.30 6.06 -6.32
CA THR A 28 4.04 6.61 -7.66
C THR A 28 2.77 7.45 -7.59
N LYS A 29 2.87 8.73 -7.92
CA LYS A 29 1.69 9.58 -8.08
C LYS A 29 0.92 9.15 -9.32
N ILE A 30 -0.36 8.84 -9.15
CA ILE A 30 -1.28 8.49 -10.24
C ILE A 30 -2.48 9.44 -10.16
N VAL A 31 -2.87 10.02 -11.30
CA VAL A 31 -4.05 10.88 -11.37
C VAL A 31 -5.17 10.05 -11.97
N LEU A 32 -6.25 9.85 -11.21
CA LEU A 32 -7.47 9.21 -11.70
C LEU A 32 -8.63 10.17 -11.53
N GLU A 33 -9.36 10.44 -12.61
CA GLU A 33 -10.58 11.26 -12.59
C GLU A 33 -10.36 12.62 -11.89
N ASP A 34 -9.27 13.31 -12.25
CA ASP A 34 -8.84 14.59 -11.67
C ASP A 34 -8.52 14.55 -10.17
N LYS A 35 -8.39 13.37 -9.58
CA LYS A 35 -7.93 13.16 -8.21
C LYS A 35 -6.52 12.60 -8.19
N ASP A 36 -5.69 13.23 -7.38
CA ASP A 36 -4.34 12.77 -7.10
C ASP A 36 -4.37 11.62 -6.10
N TYR A 37 -3.95 10.43 -6.54
CA TYR A 37 -3.71 9.28 -5.70
C TYR A 37 -2.22 8.94 -5.68
N TYR A 38 -1.79 8.24 -4.63
CA TYR A 38 -0.43 7.76 -4.50
C TYR A 38 -0.45 6.25 -4.35
N LEU A 39 0.30 5.57 -5.21
CA LEU A 39 0.47 4.13 -5.18
C LEU A 39 1.74 3.77 -4.44
N PHE A 40 1.60 3.16 -3.27
CA PHE A 40 2.70 2.64 -2.47
C PHE A 40 2.72 1.12 -2.51
N ARG A 41 3.91 0.52 -2.34
CA ARG A 41 4.00 -0.92 -2.08
C ARG A 41 3.78 -1.19 -0.60
N ASP A 42 3.24 -2.36 -0.29
CA ASP A 42 3.03 -2.85 1.09
C ASP A 42 4.29 -2.72 1.96
N GLY A 43 5.46 -3.05 1.41
CA GLY A 43 6.74 -2.95 2.14
C GLY A 43 7.26 -1.53 2.39
N ASP A 44 6.71 -0.51 1.73
CA ASP A 44 7.08 0.90 1.95
C ASP A 44 6.25 1.55 3.07
N ILE A 45 5.23 0.87 3.58
CA ILE A 45 4.35 1.39 4.62
C ILE A 45 5.08 1.31 5.97
N LEU A 46 5.44 2.47 6.53
CA LEU A 46 6.24 2.57 7.76
C LEU A 46 5.51 2.03 8.99
N GLY A 47 4.18 2.12 9.00
CA GLY A 47 3.38 1.60 10.10
C GLY A 47 1.91 1.97 9.96
N LYS A 48 1.07 1.24 10.70
CA LYS A 48 -0.35 1.55 10.86
C LYS A 48 -0.58 2.32 12.14
N TYR A 49 -1.47 3.30 12.10
CA TYR A 49 -2.03 3.88 13.32
C TYR A 49 -3.05 2.88 13.89
N LEU A 50 -2.82 2.39 15.11
CA LEU A 50 -3.78 1.58 15.87
C LEU A 50 -4.91 2.45 16.44
#